data_AF-A0A9W6Y4Z0-F1
#
_entry.id   AF-A0A9W6Y4Z0-F1
#
_cell.length_a   1.000
_cell.length_b   1.000
_cell.length_c   1.000
_cell.angle_alpha   90.00
_cell.angle_beta   90.00
_cell.angle_gamma   90.00
#
_symmetry.space_group_name_H-M   'P 1'
#
loop_
_entity.id
_entity.type
_entity.pdbx_description
1 polymer ?
#
loop_
_entity_poly.entity_id
_entity_poly.type
_entity_poly.pdbx_seq_one_letter_code
_entity_poly.pdbx_strand_id
1 'polypeptide(L)'
;MSRFSFTSTAFTALLLLQLHVGSYIPAASAVTTCSSAVSDPIKATIDKGALFSSCASVRLGVNSLFDALRLPPREFLLFCRSPSCAKPVKSLLSSIPTDCFITYQGSARNLSAEVSSLYRECAQVVGAADQTDVDDVYRYFLD
;
A
#
# COMPACT_ATOMS: atom_id res chain seq x y z
N MET A 1 69.89 -12.79 18.91
CA MET A 1 69.14 -13.37 20.05
C MET A 1 68.45 -12.24 20.79
N SER A 2 67.13 -12.19 20.77
CA SER A 2 66.31 -11.58 21.83
C SER A 2 64.89 -12.11 21.73
N ARG A 3 64.41 -12.57 22.87
CA ARG A 3 63.15 -13.27 23.11
C ARG A 3 62.19 -12.29 23.81
N PHE A 4 60.93 -12.32 23.37
CA PHE A 4 59.65 -12.11 24.08
C PHE A 4 59.40 -10.85 24.93
N SER A 5 58.24 -10.22 24.70
CA SER A 5 57.23 -10.03 25.75
C SER A 5 55.83 -9.86 25.17
N PHE A 6 54.90 -10.60 25.78
CA PHE A 6 53.47 -10.73 25.51
C PHE A 6 52.71 -9.70 26.35
N THR A 7 51.80 -8.92 25.75
CA THR A 7 50.66 -8.27 26.42
C THR A 7 49.51 -8.26 25.41
N SER A 8 48.55 -9.18 25.43
CA SER A 8 47.52 -9.45 26.46
C SER A 8 46.60 -8.26 26.77
N THR A 9 46.15 -7.53 25.76
CA THR A 9 45.08 -6.51 25.91
C THR A 9 44.02 -6.53 24.80
N ALA A 10 44.23 -7.26 23.70
CA ALA A 10 43.31 -7.23 22.56
C ALA A 10 42.07 -8.14 22.71
N PHE A 11 42.12 -9.16 23.57
CA PHE A 11 41.03 -10.15 23.65
C PHE A 11 39.87 -9.74 24.56
N THR A 12 40.08 -8.85 25.53
CA THR A 12 39.03 -8.41 26.47
C THR A 12 38.09 -7.36 25.88
N ALA A 13 38.53 -6.60 24.86
CA ALA A 13 37.68 -5.61 24.19
C ALA A 13 36.61 -6.25 23.28
N LEU A 14 36.89 -7.43 22.72
CA LEU A 14 35.98 -8.09 21.78
C LEU A 14 34.75 -8.73 22.46
N LEU A 15 34.89 -9.14 23.73
CA LEU A 15 33.81 -9.76 24.52
C LEU A 15 32.78 -8.75 25.03
N LEU A 16 33.15 -7.47 25.21
CA LEU A 16 32.24 -6.42 25.67
C LEU A 16 31.34 -5.85 24.55
N LEU A 17 31.75 -5.98 23.29
CA LEU A 17 30.95 -5.50 22.15
C LEU A 17 29.77 -6.43 21.81
N GLN A 18 29.83 -7.70 22.24
CA GLN A 18 28.77 -8.70 21.99
C GLN A 18 27.60 -8.59 22.99
N LEU A 19 27.80 -7.95 24.15
CA LEU A 19 26.75 -7.76 25.17
C LEU A 19 25.84 -6.54 24.90
N HIS A 20 26.16 -5.70 23.91
CA HIS A 20 25.36 -4.52 23.55
C HIS A 20 24.34 -4.79 22.43
N VAL A 21 24.24 -6.01 21.92
CA VAL A 21 23.01 -6.45 21.23
C VAL A 21 21.97 -6.77 22.30
N GLY A 22 21.70 -5.77 23.14
CA GLY A 22 20.61 -5.79 24.09
C GLY A 22 19.35 -6.04 23.30
N SER A 23 18.74 -7.17 23.59
CA SER A 23 17.39 -7.61 23.23
C SER A 23 16.50 -6.44 22.83
N TYR A 24 16.50 -6.09 21.54
CA TYR A 24 15.52 -5.19 20.97
C TYR A 24 14.24 -6.02 20.86
N ILE A 25 13.52 -6.16 21.97
CA ILE A 25 12.15 -6.66 21.94
C ILE A 25 11.40 -5.60 21.13
N PRO A 26 10.96 -5.87 19.89
CA PRO A 26 10.09 -4.93 19.22
C PRO A 26 8.88 -4.81 20.13
N ALA A 27 8.69 -3.62 20.72
CA ALA A 27 7.45 -3.33 21.39
C ALA A 27 6.36 -3.56 20.34
N ALA A 28 5.60 -4.65 20.50
CA ALA A 28 4.44 -4.89 19.67
C ALA A 28 3.51 -3.72 19.95
N SER A 29 3.54 -2.72 19.07
CA SER A 29 2.55 -1.65 19.09
C SER A 29 1.21 -2.35 18.97
N ALA A 30 0.42 -2.25 20.04
CA ALA A 30 -0.94 -2.76 20.00
C ALA A 30 -1.64 -2.05 18.85
N VAL A 31 -1.95 -2.80 17.80
CA VAL A 31 -2.67 -2.26 16.65
C VAL A 31 -4.07 -1.90 17.14
N THR A 32 -4.37 -0.61 17.20
CA THR A 32 -5.71 -0.15 17.56
C THR A 32 -6.68 -0.56 16.47
N THR A 33 -7.49 -1.58 16.75
CA THR A 33 -8.50 -2.06 15.80
C THR A 33 -9.80 -1.30 15.95
N CYS A 34 -10.46 -1.01 14.83
CA CYS A 34 -11.79 -0.42 14.84
C CYS A 34 -12.80 -1.36 15.53
N SER A 35 -13.82 -0.79 16.18
CA SER A 35 -14.94 -1.58 16.70
C SER A 35 -15.68 -2.31 15.58
N SER A 36 -16.44 -3.35 15.90
CA SER A 36 -17.28 -4.07 14.93
C SER A 36 -18.30 -3.15 14.25
N ALA A 37 -18.90 -2.22 15.00
CA ALA A 37 -19.85 -1.24 14.48
C ALA A 37 -19.29 -0.38 13.33
N VAL A 38 -17.99 -0.09 13.34
CA VAL A 38 -17.29 0.63 12.26
C VAL A 38 -16.76 -0.34 11.19
N SER A 39 -16.19 -1.47 11.63
CA SER A 39 -15.55 -2.43 10.74
C SER A 39 -16.53 -3.18 9.83
N ASP A 40 -17.66 -3.62 10.35
CA ASP A 40 -18.61 -4.49 9.66
C ASP A 40 -19.27 -3.85 8.43
N PRO A 41 -19.74 -2.58 8.45
CA PRO A 41 -20.26 -1.95 7.24
C PRO A 41 -19.17 -1.76 6.16
N ILE A 42 -17.92 -1.51 6.56
CA ILE A 42 -16.79 -1.38 5.62
C ILE A 42 -16.44 -2.73 5.01
N LYS A 43 -16.34 -3.77 5.84
CA LYS A 43 -16.16 -5.16 5.38
C LYS A 43 -17.27 -5.55 4.42
N ALA A 44 -18.53 -5.31 4.78
CA ALA A 44 -19.66 -5.62 3.91
C ALA A 44 -19.58 -4.88 2.57
N THR A 45 -19.11 -3.62 2.58
CA THR A 45 -18.90 -2.81 1.38
C THR A 45 -17.80 -3.39 0.47
N ILE A 46 -16.76 -4.00 1.05
CA ILE A 46 -15.66 -4.63 0.33
C ILE A 46 -16.02 -6.08 -0.11
N ASP A 47 -16.61 -6.89 0.77
CA ASP A 47 -16.92 -8.32 0.60
C ASP A 47 -18.17 -8.57 -0.26
N LYS A 48 -19.25 -7.77 -0.09
CA LYS A 48 -20.54 -8.00 -0.78
C LYS A 48 -20.60 -7.42 -2.20
N GLY A 49 -19.47 -6.96 -2.74
CA GLY A 49 -19.18 -7.08 -4.17
C GLY A 49 -20.05 -6.29 -5.15
N ALA A 50 -20.42 -5.05 -4.82
CA ALA A 50 -20.85 -4.07 -5.83
C ALA A 50 -19.97 -2.82 -5.89
N LEU A 51 -18.89 -2.74 -5.08
CA LEU A 51 -18.03 -1.57 -5.08
C LEU A 51 -17.52 -1.28 -6.49
N PHE A 52 -17.09 -2.33 -7.20
CA PHE A 52 -16.65 -2.26 -8.58
C PHE A 52 -17.60 -2.93 -9.57
N SER A 53 -18.87 -3.20 -9.20
CA SER A 53 -19.81 -3.78 -10.18
C SER A 53 -20.06 -2.83 -11.36
N SER A 54 -20.04 -1.52 -11.11
CA SER A 54 -20.07 -0.49 -12.16
C SER A 54 -18.80 -0.49 -13.04
N CYS A 55 -17.69 -1.07 -12.56
CA CYS A 55 -16.44 -1.23 -13.30
C CYS A 55 -16.48 -2.39 -14.29
N ALA A 56 -17.50 -3.25 -14.25
CA ALA A 56 -17.63 -4.41 -15.13
C ALA A 56 -17.60 -4.05 -16.64
N SER A 57 -17.98 -2.82 -16.99
CA SER A 57 -17.90 -2.28 -18.36
C SER A 57 -16.48 -2.30 -18.94
N VAL A 58 -15.45 -2.25 -18.09
CA VAL A 58 -14.04 -2.25 -18.50
C VAL A 58 -13.48 -3.68 -18.67
N ARG A 59 -14.27 -4.72 -18.35
CA ARG A 59 -13.91 -6.16 -18.45
C ARG A 59 -12.60 -6.55 -17.75
N LEU A 60 -12.20 -5.81 -16.70
CA LEU A 60 -10.94 -6.01 -15.98
C LEU A 60 -10.99 -7.11 -14.90
N GLY A 61 -12.13 -7.81 -14.73
CA GLY A 61 -12.27 -8.85 -13.71
C GLY A 61 -12.12 -8.35 -12.27
N VAL A 62 -12.27 -7.04 -12.01
CA VAL A 62 -12.11 -6.42 -10.69
C VAL A 62 -13.40 -6.57 -9.89
N ASN A 63 -13.37 -7.44 -8.87
CA ASN A 63 -14.51 -7.66 -7.98
C ASN A 63 -14.29 -7.07 -6.58
N SER A 64 -13.03 -6.78 -6.21
CA SER A 64 -12.65 -6.27 -4.91
C SER A 64 -11.56 -5.21 -4.98
N LEU A 65 -11.35 -4.50 -3.86
CA LEU A 65 -10.23 -3.56 -3.69
C LEU A 65 -8.87 -4.23 -3.96
N PHE A 66 -8.71 -5.48 -3.52
CA PHE A 66 -7.45 -6.20 -3.64
C PHE A 66 -7.20 -6.69 -5.07
N ASP A 67 -8.25 -6.85 -5.88
CA ASP A 67 -8.07 -7.14 -7.31
C ASP A 67 -7.58 -5.89 -8.03
N ALA A 68 -8.14 -4.71 -7.71
CA ALA A 68 -7.70 -3.44 -8.27
C ALA A 68 -6.22 -3.15 -7.97
N LEU A 69 -5.77 -3.43 -6.73
CA LEU A 69 -4.37 -3.28 -6.30
C LEU A 69 -3.39 -4.25 -6.99
N ARG A 70 -3.90 -5.30 -7.64
CA ARG A 70 -3.09 -6.34 -8.31
C ARG A 70 -3.18 -6.27 -9.83
N LEU A 71 -3.85 -5.26 -10.38
CA LEU A 71 -3.97 -5.10 -11.82
C LEU A 71 -2.58 -4.87 -12.46
N PRO A 72 -2.33 -5.44 -13.65
CA PRO A 72 -1.14 -5.09 -14.41
C PRO A 72 -1.22 -3.62 -14.86
N PRO A 73 -0.08 -2.94 -15.11
CA PRO A 73 -0.04 -1.49 -15.34
C PRO A 73 -1.01 -0.97 -16.40
N ARG A 74 -1.18 -1.71 -17.50
CA ARG A 74 -2.09 -1.33 -18.60
C ARG A 74 -3.56 -1.37 -18.17
N GLU A 75 -3.96 -2.43 -17.47
CA GLU A 75 -5.32 -2.60 -16.96
C GLU A 75 -5.59 -1.64 -15.81
N PHE A 76 -4.58 -1.37 -14.98
CA PHE A 76 -4.63 -0.38 -13.93
C PHE A 76 -4.90 1.03 -14.48
N LEU A 77 -4.24 1.43 -15.57
CA LEU A 77 -4.54 2.70 -16.23
C LEU A 77 -5.98 2.75 -16.77
N LEU A 78 -6.46 1.67 -17.39
CA LEU A 78 -7.85 1.57 -17.87
C LEU A 78 -8.86 1.66 -16.71
N PHE A 79 -8.56 1.01 -15.59
CA PHE A 79 -9.33 1.10 -14.36
C PHE A 79 -9.39 2.55 -13.87
N CYS A 80 -8.24 3.22 -13.76
CA CYS A 80 -8.16 4.58 -13.22
C CYS A 80 -8.80 5.64 -14.15
N ARG A 81 -8.72 5.47 -15.47
CA ARG A 81 -9.38 6.35 -16.45
C ARG A 81 -10.89 6.16 -16.51
N SER A 82 -11.41 5.01 -16.08
CA SER A 82 -12.84 4.74 -16.10
C SER A 82 -13.56 5.39 -14.90
N PRO A 83 -14.48 6.34 -15.14
CA PRO A 83 -15.23 6.97 -14.04
C PRO A 83 -16.07 5.96 -13.25
N SER A 84 -16.51 4.87 -13.89
CA SER A 84 -17.30 3.83 -13.25
C SER A 84 -16.49 2.95 -12.29
N CYS A 85 -15.16 2.99 -12.38
CA CYS A 85 -14.21 2.32 -11.49
C CYS A 85 -13.62 3.29 -10.46
N ALA A 86 -13.27 4.51 -10.87
CA ALA A 86 -12.62 5.51 -10.00
C ALA A 86 -13.56 6.12 -8.94
N LYS A 87 -14.84 6.33 -9.27
CA LYS A 87 -15.84 6.89 -8.32
C LYS A 87 -15.99 6.02 -7.06
N PRO A 88 -16.15 4.69 -7.17
CA PRO A 88 -16.15 3.82 -6.00
C PRO A 88 -14.90 3.92 -5.11
N VAL A 89 -13.70 4.03 -5.69
CA VAL A 89 -12.46 4.24 -4.92
C VAL A 89 -12.55 5.51 -4.09
N LYS A 90 -12.97 6.62 -4.71
CA LYS A 90 -13.13 7.92 -4.03
C LYS A 90 -14.18 7.86 -2.92
N SER A 91 -15.31 7.18 -3.16
CA SER A 91 -16.35 6.99 -2.16
C SER A 91 -15.81 6.20 -0.96
N LEU A 92 -15.13 5.10 -1.22
CA LEU A 92 -14.55 4.26 -0.18
C LEU A 92 -13.51 5.02 0.64
N LEU A 93 -12.65 5.81 0.00
CA LEU A 93 -11.67 6.68 0.66
C LEU A 93 -12.33 7.60 1.69
N SER A 94 -13.50 8.17 1.37
CA SER A 94 -14.21 9.09 2.27
C SER A 94 -14.93 8.39 3.43
N SER A 95 -15.14 7.08 3.36
CA SER A 95 -15.93 6.32 4.34
C SER A 95 -15.09 5.50 5.31
N ILE A 96 -13.80 5.24 5.02
CA ILE A 96 -12.94 4.44 5.88
C ILE A 96 -12.31 5.32 6.98
N PRO A 97 -12.33 4.89 8.26
CA PRO A 97 -11.65 5.57 9.36
C PRO A 97 -10.13 5.54 9.18
N THR A 98 -9.46 6.62 9.56
CA THR A 98 -8.01 6.79 9.43
C THR A 98 -7.24 6.48 10.71
N ASP A 99 -7.95 6.37 11.84
CA ASP A 99 -7.42 6.27 13.20
C ASP A 99 -7.35 4.83 13.73
N CYS A 100 -7.84 3.85 12.98
CA CYS A 100 -7.88 2.46 13.41
C CYS A 100 -7.71 1.47 12.25
N PHE A 101 -7.25 0.27 12.60
CA PHE A 101 -7.06 -0.84 11.67
C PHE A 101 -8.32 -1.70 11.60
N ILE A 102 -8.62 -2.24 10.42
CA ILE A 102 -9.77 -3.10 10.22
C ILE A 102 -9.27 -4.53 10.09
N THR A 103 -9.72 -5.43 10.96
CA THR A 103 -9.41 -6.86 10.85
C THR A 103 -10.15 -7.45 9.67
N TYR A 104 -9.48 -7.62 8.54
CA TYR A 104 -10.05 -8.10 7.29
C TYR A 104 -9.33 -9.39 6.85
N GLN A 105 -10.09 -10.44 6.54
CA GLN A 105 -9.55 -11.78 6.20
C GLN A 105 -8.48 -12.30 7.19
N GLY A 106 -8.76 -12.17 8.49
CA GLY A 106 -7.89 -12.69 9.55
C GLY A 106 -6.65 -11.83 9.88
N SER A 107 -6.47 -10.69 9.21
CA SER A 107 -5.31 -9.80 9.42
C SER A 107 -5.76 -8.38 9.77
N ALA A 108 -5.04 -7.68 10.63
CA ALA A 108 -5.27 -6.25 10.86
C ALA A 108 -4.73 -5.45 9.68
N ARG A 109 -5.59 -4.71 8.97
CA ARG A 109 -5.28 -4.00 7.73
C ARG A 109 -5.49 -2.51 7.89
N ASN A 110 -4.56 -1.72 7.36
CA ASN A 110 -4.74 -0.28 7.27
C ASN A 110 -5.47 0.06 5.96
N LEU A 111 -6.77 -0.23 5.94
CA LEU A 111 -7.58 -0.05 4.74
C LEU A 111 -7.63 1.41 4.27
N SER A 112 -7.51 2.38 5.17
CA SER A 112 -7.47 3.80 4.78
C SER A 112 -6.18 4.12 4.02
N ALA A 113 -5.04 3.63 4.48
CA ALA A 113 -3.77 3.77 3.76
C ALA A 113 -3.78 3.03 2.41
N GLU A 114 -4.31 1.80 2.37
CA GLU A 114 -4.40 1.00 1.14
C GLU A 114 -5.27 1.69 0.07
N VAL A 115 -6.46 2.18 0.45
CA VAL A 115 -7.36 2.91 -0.47
C VAL A 115 -6.79 4.28 -0.85
N SER A 116 -6.11 4.96 0.07
CA SER A 116 -5.42 6.22 -0.22
C SER A 116 -4.28 6.04 -1.22
N SER A 117 -3.54 4.94 -1.13
CA SER A 117 -2.48 4.60 -2.09
C SER A 117 -3.09 4.38 -3.47
N LEU A 118 -4.12 3.54 -3.57
CA LEU A 118 -4.83 3.27 -4.82
C LEU A 118 -5.33 4.57 -5.48
N TYR A 119 -5.99 5.44 -4.70
CA TYR A 119 -6.51 6.71 -5.21
C TYR A 119 -5.39 7.62 -5.75
N ARG A 120 -4.26 7.71 -5.04
CA ARG A 120 -3.11 8.52 -5.44
C ARG A 120 -2.42 7.98 -6.68
N GLU A 121 -2.18 6.67 -6.70
CA GLU A 121 -1.57 5.99 -7.85
C GLU A 121 -2.44 6.16 -9.10
N CYS A 122 -3.77 6.08 -8.96
CA CYS A 122 -4.68 6.40 -10.07
C CYS A 122 -4.48 7.82 -10.60
N ALA A 123 -4.37 8.83 -9.73
CA ALA A 123 -4.12 10.21 -10.16
C ALA A 123 -2.77 10.35 -10.88
N GLN A 124 -1.73 9.65 -10.40
CA GLN A 124 -0.40 9.68 -11.01
C GLN A 124 -0.38 9.06 -12.40
N VAL A 125 -0.94 7.85 -12.56
CA VAL A 125 -0.91 7.15 -13.87
C VAL A 125 -1.78 7.84 -14.91
N VAL A 126 -2.93 8.39 -14.51
CA VAL A 126 -3.80 9.17 -15.40
C VAL A 126 -3.10 10.46 -15.82
N GLY A 127 -2.55 11.21 -14.85
CA GLY A 127 -1.84 12.46 -15.15
C GLY A 127 -0.62 12.26 -16.05
N ALA A 128 0.16 11.19 -15.83
CA ALA A 128 1.28 10.85 -16.70
C ALA A 128 0.83 10.50 -18.11
N ALA A 129 -0.24 9.71 -18.26
CA ALA A 129 -0.76 9.32 -19.57
C ALA A 129 -1.39 10.51 -20.32
N ASP A 130 -2.07 11.42 -19.61
CA ASP A 130 -2.63 12.63 -20.21
C ASP A 130 -1.53 13.58 -20.69
N GLN A 131 -0.42 13.69 -19.96
CA GLN A 131 0.74 14.47 -20.41
C GLN A 131 1.37 13.88 -21.68
N THR A 132 1.54 12.55 -21.74
CA THR A 132 2.08 11.90 -22.95
C THR A 132 1.17 12.08 -24.15
N ASP A 133 -0.16 12.00 -23.95
CA ASP A 133 -1.14 12.20 -25.02
C ASP A 133 -1.05 13.64 -25.58
N VAL A 134 -0.82 14.63 -24.71
CA VAL A 134 -0.60 16.04 -25.11
C VAL A 134 0.71 16.21 -25.88
N ASP A 135 1.81 15.66 -25.38
CA ASP A 135 3.14 15.78 -25.99
C ASP A 135 3.16 15.13 -27.40
N ASP A 136 2.52 13.97 -27.56
CA ASP A 136 2.39 13.28 -28.85
C ASP A 136 1.58 14.12 -29.86
N VAL A 137 0.50 14.77 -29.40
CA VAL A 137 -0.29 15.67 -30.24
C VAL A 137 0.55 16.86 -30.70
N TYR A 138 1.32 17.50 -29.81
CA TYR A 138 2.20 18.60 -30.19
C TYR A 138 3.27 18.17 -31.18
N ARG A 139 3.86 16.99 -31.00
CA ARG A 139 4.88 16.46 -31.92
C ARG A 139 4.31 16.24 -33.33
N TYR A 140 3.09 15.70 -33.42
CA TYR A 140 2.41 15.48 -34.70
C TYR A 140 2.11 16.78 -35.47
N PHE A 141 1.90 17.91 -34.78
CA PHE A 141 1.62 19.20 -35.42
C PHE A 141 2.86 20.03 -35.76
N LEU A 142 4.06 19.62 -35.29
CA LEU A 142 5.33 20.30 -35.53
C LEU A 142 6.22 19.57 -36.57
N ASP A 143 5.81 18.39 -37.01
CA ASP A 143 6.33 17.67 -38.18
C ASP A 143 5.50 17.99 -39.45
#